data_AF-A0A6G1G7P9-F1
#
_entry.id   AF-A0A6G1G7P9-F1
#
_cell.length_a   1.000
_cell.length_b   1.000
_cell.length_c   1.000
_cell.angle_alpha   90.00
_cell.angle_beta   90.00
_cell.angle_gamma   90.00
#
_symmetry.space_group_name_H-M   'P 1'
#
loop_
_entity.id
_entity.type
_entity.pdbx_description
1 polymer ?
#
loop_
_entity_poly.entity_id
_entity_poly.type
_entity_poly.pdbx_seq_one_letter_code
_entity_poly.pdbx_strand_id
1 'polypeptide(L)'
;MANPRIFRSFTAIALPIRPQTARCASQRLAPVSIQCRRSTRASSSNSGEKRPKGPDTDSLPHVSEEAAATAKITGDKGPDIQQGTPVQEVIKGKKELHDKLPKVMQDEKSSTEPPSGTRSFSTVARRQEDLQTLPSTPSSLPPTLIPSSSLPLSTGVKFGTPTLPLPPQTHLKHRDDPIVQQVTTLLMRHGKLSVAQHNMSFILSHLRTAPPPKLNPARPLVAGHPPPHQLPLDPVMYLTLAIDSIGPLVRIRSQKGAAGGGQALQIPVPLRQRQRRRQAVMWILAAAEKRAGKGGTKNMFAQKVADEVVAVVEGRSSVWERRNQLHRIAVSNRSNVGYKKQPGRR
;
A
#
# COMPACT_ATOMS: atom_id res chain seq x y z
N MET A 1 -2.80 8.65 -87.65
CA MET A 1 -2.74 9.03 -86.22
C MET A 1 -4.15 9.32 -85.76
N ALA A 2 -4.69 8.89 -84.62
CA ALA A 2 -4.46 7.79 -83.68
C ALA A 2 -5.64 7.92 -82.69
N ASN A 3 -6.35 6.83 -82.38
CA ASN A 3 -6.84 6.50 -81.02
C ASN A 3 -7.82 5.32 -81.07
N PRO A 4 -7.44 4.13 -80.57
CA PRO A 4 -8.40 3.08 -80.31
C PRO A 4 -9.10 3.32 -78.97
N ARG A 5 -10.43 3.19 -78.98
CA ARG A 5 -11.28 3.13 -77.79
C ARG A 5 -11.00 1.82 -77.06
N ILE A 6 -10.52 1.91 -75.81
CA ILE A 6 -10.40 0.74 -74.92
C ILE A 6 -11.54 0.81 -73.90
N PHE A 7 -12.52 -0.07 -74.11
CA PHE A 7 -13.55 -0.42 -73.13
C PHE A 7 -12.88 -0.97 -71.86
N ARG A 8 -13.11 -0.32 -70.72
CA ARG A 8 -12.78 -0.90 -69.41
C ARG A 8 -13.94 -1.76 -68.94
N SER A 9 -13.77 -3.07 -69.01
CA SER A 9 -14.63 -4.05 -68.35
C SER A 9 -14.48 -3.90 -66.83
N PHE A 10 -15.57 -3.56 -66.16
CA PHE A 10 -15.67 -3.66 -64.71
C PHE A 10 -15.91 -5.12 -64.35
N THR A 11 -14.86 -5.84 -63.96
CA THR A 11 -15.01 -7.12 -63.26
C THR A 11 -15.27 -6.84 -61.78
N ALA A 12 -16.52 -6.98 -61.37
CA ALA A 12 -16.90 -6.98 -59.96
C ALA A 12 -16.42 -8.29 -59.31
N ILE A 13 -15.40 -8.19 -58.46
CA ILE A 13 -14.94 -9.31 -57.63
C ILE A 13 -15.82 -9.36 -56.38
N ALA A 14 -16.78 -10.29 -56.35
CA ALA A 14 -17.55 -10.61 -55.15
C ALA A 14 -16.66 -11.40 -54.17
N LEU A 15 -16.39 -10.83 -52.99
CA LEU A 15 -15.71 -11.54 -51.90
C LEU A 15 -16.72 -12.42 -51.16
N PRO A 16 -16.47 -13.74 -51.00
CA PRO A 16 -17.34 -14.58 -50.19
C PRO A 16 -17.19 -14.23 -48.70
N ILE A 17 -18.31 -13.90 -48.06
CA ILE A 17 -18.40 -13.72 -46.61
C ILE A 17 -18.16 -15.10 -45.97
N ARG A 18 -17.02 -15.26 -45.32
CA ARG A 18 -16.67 -16.48 -44.59
C ARG A 18 -17.32 -16.40 -43.19
N PRO A 19 -18.25 -17.30 -42.82
CA PRO A 19 -18.80 -17.30 -41.47
C PRO A 19 -17.69 -17.71 -40.49
N GLN A 20 -17.47 -16.91 -39.44
CA GLN A 20 -16.62 -17.30 -38.33
C GLN A 20 -17.30 -18.46 -37.60
N THR A 21 -16.68 -19.64 -37.63
CA THR A 21 -17.08 -20.74 -36.76
C THR A 21 -16.76 -20.36 -35.31
N ALA A 22 -17.80 -20.30 -34.48
CA ALA A 22 -17.65 -20.14 -33.04
C ALA A 22 -16.80 -21.31 -32.52
N ARG A 23 -15.58 -21.01 -32.06
CA ARG A 23 -14.77 -21.98 -31.30
C ARG A 23 -15.46 -22.17 -29.96
N CYS A 24 -16.26 -23.23 -29.86
CA CYS A 24 -16.74 -23.75 -28.59
C CYS A 24 -15.51 -24.25 -27.82
N ALA A 25 -15.13 -23.55 -26.76
CA ALA A 25 -14.10 -24.00 -25.84
C ALA A 25 -14.64 -25.20 -25.06
N SER A 26 -14.41 -26.41 -25.56
CA SER A 26 -14.58 -27.62 -24.76
C SER A 26 -13.48 -27.63 -23.70
N GLN A 27 -13.84 -27.23 -22.48
CA GLN A 27 -13.00 -27.44 -21.32
C GLN A 27 -13.03 -28.94 -20.98
N ARG A 28 -11.97 -29.66 -21.34
CA ARG A 28 -11.72 -30.98 -20.76
C ARG A 28 -11.30 -30.78 -19.30
N LEU A 29 -12.14 -31.21 -18.39
CA LEU A 29 -11.81 -31.36 -16.98
C LEU A 29 -10.81 -32.51 -16.83
N ALA A 30 -9.59 -32.21 -16.40
CA ALA A 30 -8.63 -33.21 -15.96
C ALA A 30 -8.84 -33.44 -14.45
N PRO A 31 -8.87 -34.70 -13.97
CA PRO A 31 -8.94 -34.97 -12.53
C PRO A 31 -7.60 -34.60 -11.88
N VAL A 32 -7.63 -33.67 -10.93
CA VAL A 32 -6.50 -33.36 -10.05
C VAL A 32 -6.40 -34.47 -9.02
N SER A 33 -5.36 -35.30 -9.11
CA SER A 33 -5.01 -36.26 -8.07
C SER A 33 -4.40 -35.51 -6.89
N ILE A 34 -5.10 -35.53 -5.76
CA ILE A 34 -4.61 -35.00 -4.48
C ILE A 34 -3.60 -36.02 -3.94
N GLN A 35 -2.31 -35.79 -4.18
CA GLN A 35 -1.26 -36.46 -3.42
C GLN A 35 -1.02 -35.70 -2.12
N CYS A 36 -1.53 -36.24 -1.01
CA CYS A 36 -1.15 -35.83 0.34
C CYS A 36 0.33 -36.16 0.58
N ARG A 37 1.22 -35.18 0.41
CA ARG A 37 2.58 -35.27 0.96
C ARG A 37 2.50 -35.01 2.47
N ARG A 38 2.68 -36.07 3.24
CA ARG A 38 2.89 -36.03 4.70
C ARG A 38 4.26 -35.38 4.96
N SER A 39 4.29 -34.10 5.32
CA SER A 39 5.50 -33.44 5.79
C SER A 39 5.60 -33.61 7.30
N THR A 40 6.52 -34.45 7.75
CA THR A 40 6.92 -34.54 9.15
C THR A 40 7.70 -33.29 9.52
N ARG A 41 7.09 -32.43 10.33
CA ARG A 41 7.75 -31.25 10.91
C ARG A 41 8.54 -31.69 12.14
N ALA A 42 9.84 -31.94 11.97
CA ALA A 42 10.77 -32.03 13.09
C ALA A 42 10.99 -30.61 13.65
N SER A 43 10.65 -30.41 14.92
CA SER A 43 10.95 -29.20 15.68
C SER A 43 12.41 -29.26 16.12
N SER A 44 13.31 -28.60 15.39
CA SER A 44 14.65 -28.29 15.89
C SER A 44 14.56 -27.10 16.83
N SER A 45 14.78 -27.34 18.12
CA SER A 45 15.05 -26.31 19.12
C SER A 45 16.34 -25.58 18.74
N ASN A 46 16.25 -24.32 18.30
CA ASN A 46 17.40 -23.44 18.22
C ASN A 46 17.89 -23.14 19.64
N SER A 47 19.00 -23.74 20.04
CA SER A 47 19.84 -23.21 21.11
C SER A 47 20.35 -21.85 20.66
N GLY A 48 19.92 -20.79 21.35
CA GLY A 48 20.34 -19.43 21.09
C GLY A 48 21.85 -19.27 21.35
N GLU A 49 22.60 -19.14 20.28
CA GLU A 49 24.00 -18.74 20.30
C GLU A 49 24.08 -17.29 20.81
N LYS A 50 24.55 -17.12 22.05
CA LYS A 50 24.75 -15.80 22.67
C LYS A 50 25.87 -15.08 21.93
N ARG A 51 25.53 -14.02 21.20
CA ARG A 51 26.49 -13.08 20.63
C ARG A 51 27.33 -12.44 21.76
N PRO A 52 28.59 -12.07 21.52
CA PRO A 52 29.39 -11.36 22.52
C PRO A 52 28.69 -10.04 22.85
N LYS A 53 28.27 -9.90 24.11
CA LYS A 53 27.71 -8.67 24.66
C LYS A 53 28.83 -7.65 24.80
N GLY A 54 28.57 -6.40 24.39
CA GLY A 54 29.47 -5.28 24.66
C GLY A 54 29.45 -4.89 26.14
N PRO A 55 30.48 -4.17 26.62
CA PRO A 55 30.67 -3.87 28.05
C PRO A 55 29.49 -3.13 28.72
N ASP A 56 28.61 -2.46 27.96
CA ASP A 56 27.53 -1.62 28.52
C ASP A 56 26.10 -2.17 28.25
N THR A 57 25.94 -3.47 28.02
CA THR A 57 24.65 -4.07 27.63
C THR A 57 24.03 -5.02 28.66
N ASP A 58 24.43 -4.91 29.92
CA ASP A 58 23.76 -5.63 31.00
C ASP A 58 22.61 -4.80 31.54
N SER A 59 21.40 -5.33 31.37
CA SER A 59 20.18 -4.82 32.01
C SER A 59 20.36 -4.87 33.52
N LEU A 60 20.06 -3.77 34.20
CA LEU A 60 20.13 -3.67 35.65
C LEU A 60 19.34 -4.83 36.32
N PRO A 61 19.88 -5.43 37.40
CA PRO A 61 19.20 -6.50 38.11
C PRO A 61 17.89 -6.02 38.77
N HIS A 62 17.00 -6.96 39.08
CA HIS A 62 15.78 -6.62 39.80
C HIS A 62 16.13 -6.16 41.22
N VAL A 63 15.41 -5.16 41.76
CA VAL A 63 15.59 -4.61 43.12
C VAL A 63 15.77 -5.67 44.23
N SER A 64 15.12 -6.83 44.11
CA SER A 64 15.25 -7.94 45.06
C SER A 64 16.61 -8.65 44.98
N GLU A 65 17.18 -8.76 43.78
CA GLU A 65 18.51 -9.34 43.55
C GLU A 65 19.61 -8.38 43.98
N GLU A 66 19.43 -7.07 43.77
CA GLU A 66 20.31 -6.02 44.27
C GLU A 66 20.35 -5.97 45.79
N ALA A 67 19.18 -6.06 46.44
CA ALA A 67 19.07 -6.13 47.90
C ALA A 67 19.74 -7.40 48.47
N ALA A 68 19.63 -8.53 47.78
CA ALA A 68 20.30 -9.76 48.18
C ALA A 68 21.83 -9.68 47.98
N ALA A 69 22.29 -9.05 46.89
CA ALA A 69 23.70 -8.85 46.62
C ALA A 69 24.35 -7.90 47.64
N THR A 70 23.67 -6.80 47.97
CA THR A 70 24.12 -5.86 49.02
C THR A 70 24.15 -6.54 50.38
N ALA A 71 23.11 -7.29 50.77
CA ALA A 71 23.10 -8.03 52.03
C ALA A 71 24.25 -9.05 52.13
N LYS A 72 24.57 -9.76 51.04
CA LYS A 72 25.75 -10.66 50.97
C LYS A 72 27.08 -9.93 51.18
N ILE A 73 27.17 -8.67 50.74
CA ILE A 73 28.36 -7.83 50.91
C ILE A 73 28.43 -7.27 52.34
N THR A 74 27.30 -6.84 52.90
CA THR A 74 27.20 -6.24 54.24
C THR A 74 27.24 -7.29 55.36
N GLY A 75 27.01 -8.57 55.04
CA GLY A 75 26.97 -9.67 56.00
C GLY A 75 25.60 -9.90 56.65
N ASP A 76 24.58 -9.17 56.19
CA ASP A 76 23.21 -9.29 56.67
C ASP A 76 22.43 -10.41 55.94
N LYS A 77 21.42 -10.98 56.58
CA LYS A 77 20.52 -11.97 55.95
C LYS A 77 19.56 -11.26 54.97
N GLY A 78 19.87 -11.32 53.68
CA GLY A 78 19.01 -10.80 52.60
C GLY A 78 17.71 -11.61 52.42
N PRO A 79 16.71 -11.07 51.70
CA PRO A 79 15.46 -11.76 51.44
C PRO A 79 15.69 -13.01 50.57
N ASP A 80 15.04 -14.12 50.92
CA ASP A 80 15.19 -15.38 50.21
C ASP A 80 14.47 -15.31 48.84
N ILE A 81 15.24 -15.44 47.75
CA ILE A 81 14.75 -15.19 46.39
C ILE A 81 13.79 -16.31 45.93
N GLN A 82 13.86 -17.49 46.56
CA GLN A 82 13.07 -18.66 46.17
C GLN A 82 11.65 -18.67 46.74
N GLN A 83 11.40 -17.99 47.86
CA GLN A 83 10.09 -17.94 48.51
C GLN A 83 9.79 -16.51 48.96
N GLY A 84 8.83 -15.88 48.30
CA GLY A 84 8.36 -14.55 48.69
C GLY A 84 7.72 -14.61 50.07
N THR A 85 8.29 -13.88 51.04
CA THR A 85 7.61 -13.67 52.32
C THR A 85 6.34 -12.86 52.09
N PRO A 86 5.18 -13.30 52.62
CA PRO A 86 3.94 -12.59 52.41
C PRO A 86 4.06 -11.16 52.95
N VAL A 87 3.59 -10.19 52.17
CA VAL A 87 3.73 -8.75 52.43
C VAL A 87 3.22 -8.36 53.83
N GLN A 88 2.24 -9.09 54.35
CA GLN A 88 1.67 -8.91 55.67
C GLN A 88 2.70 -9.13 56.80
N GLU A 89 3.68 -10.01 56.64
CA GLU A 89 4.71 -10.30 57.65
C GLU A 89 5.82 -9.24 57.66
N VAL A 90 6.21 -8.76 56.48
CA VAL A 90 7.19 -7.67 56.32
C VAL A 90 6.67 -6.38 56.94
N ILE A 91 5.37 -6.11 56.76
CA ILE A 91 4.69 -4.95 57.34
C ILE A 91 4.60 -5.08 58.87
N LYS A 92 4.38 -6.27 59.43
CA LYS A 92 4.32 -6.48 60.89
C LYS A 92 5.67 -6.28 61.59
N GLY A 93 6.77 -6.65 60.93
CA GLY A 93 8.12 -6.57 61.52
C GLY A 93 8.72 -5.17 61.58
N LYS A 94 8.23 -4.21 60.79
CA LYS A 94 8.82 -2.87 60.65
C LYS A 94 7.78 -1.78 60.92
N LYS A 95 7.82 -1.21 62.13
CA LYS A 95 6.89 -0.15 62.57
C LYS A 95 6.93 1.10 61.68
N GLU A 96 8.10 1.41 61.12
CA GLU A 96 8.33 2.57 60.23
C GLU A 96 7.64 2.47 58.87
N LEU A 97 7.27 1.26 58.42
CA LEU A 97 6.57 1.08 57.14
C LEU A 97 5.08 1.41 57.24
N HIS A 98 4.51 1.41 58.45
CA HIS A 98 3.09 1.70 58.68
C HIS A 98 2.67 3.11 58.26
N ASP A 99 3.54 4.08 58.45
CA ASP A 99 3.25 5.49 58.14
C ASP A 99 3.24 5.76 56.64
N LYS A 100 3.84 4.86 55.85
CA LYS A 100 3.94 4.97 54.39
C LYS A 100 2.94 4.09 53.63
N LEU A 101 2.03 3.41 54.33
CA LEU A 101 1.03 2.54 53.71
C LEU A 101 -0.13 3.33 53.08
N PRO A 102 -0.64 2.91 51.91
CA PRO A 102 -1.86 3.46 51.34
C PRO A 102 -3.06 3.22 52.25
N LYS A 103 -3.97 4.20 52.30
CA LYS A 103 -5.12 4.26 53.23
C LYS A 103 -5.98 2.98 53.25
N VAL A 104 -6.20 2.37 52.07
CA VAL A 104 -6.98 1.12 51.90
C VAL A 104 -6.43 -0.04 52.74
N MET A 105 -5.11 -0.13 52.91
CA MET A 105 -4.48 -1.19 53.71
C MET A 105 -4.40 -0.87 55.20
N GLN A 106 -4.48 0.40 55.58
CA GLN A 106 -4.59 0.82 56.97
C GLN A 106 -5.98 0.45 57.53
N ASP A 107 -7.01 0.61 56.70
CA ASP A 107 -8.39 0.29 57.05
C ASP A 107 -8.58 -1.22 57.31
N GLU A 108 -7.95 -2.10 56.51
CA GLU A 108 -8.00 -3.57 56.69
C GLU A 108 -7.38 -4.07 58.01
N LYS A 109 -6.43 -3.32 58.59
CA LYS A 109 -5.79 -3.67 59.86
C LYS A 109 -6.66 -3.31 61.07
N SER A 110 -7.56 -2.34 60.92
CA SER A 110 -8.48 -1.91 61.97
C SER A 110 -9.67 -2.88 62.15
N SER A 111 -9.94 -3.73 61.17
CA SER A 111 -10.94 -4.79 61.23
C SER A 111 -10.31 -6.13 61.65
N THR A 112 -10.24 -6.41 62.95
CA THR A 112 -9.84 -7.73 63.50
C THR A 112 -11.04 -8.67 63.63
N GLU A 113 -11.94 -8.69 62.64
CA GLU A 113 -13.05 -9.63 62.54
C GLU A 113 -13.19 -10.02 61.05
N PRO A 114 -13.32 -11.31 60.70
CA PRO A 114 -13.57 -11.69 59.31
C PRO A 114 -14.91 -11.08 58.86
N PRO A 115 -15.02 -10.56 57.62
CA PRO A 115 -16.30 -10.01 57.16
C PRO A 115 -17.34 -11.12 57.03
N SER A 116 -18.22 -11.23 58.03
CA SER A 116 -19.50 -11.92 57.93
C SER A 116 -20.40 -11.12 57.00
N GLY A 117 -20.31 -11.40 55.71
CA GLY A 117 -21.06 -10.66 54.71
C GLY A 117 -20.89 -11.26 53.33
N THR A 118 -21.72 -12.24 52.99
CA THR A 118 -21.95 -12.68 51.63
C THR A 118 -22.48 -11.49 50.83
N ARG A 119 -21.61 -10.71 50.19
CA ARG A 119 -22.05 -9.71 49.23
C ARG A 119 -22.47 -10.45 47.96
N SER A 120 -23.78 -10.54 47.76
CA SER A 120 -24.41 -11.03 46.55
C SER A 120 -24.00 -10.15 45.36
N PHE A 121 -22.96 -10.53 44.63
CA PHE A 121 -22.75 -10.01 43.28
C PHE A 121 -23.84 -10.62 42.39
N SER A 122 -24.91 -9.87 42.15
CA SER A 122 -25.90 -10.22 41.14
C SER A 122 -25.31 -9.95 39.75
N THR A 123 -24.69 -10.96 39.15
CA THR A 123 -24.50 -11.01 37.70
C THR A 123 -25.85 -11.27 37.04
N VAL A 124 -26.63 -10.20 36.79
CA VAL A 124 -27.80 -10.32 35.93
C VAL A 124 -27.31 -10.42 34.48
N ALA A 125 -27.19 -11.66 34.01
CA ALA A 125 -27.26 -11.98 32.60
C ALA A 125 -28.73 -11.84 32.18
N ARG A 126 -29.10 -10.77 31.47
CA ARG A 126 -30.42 -10.68 30.85
C ARG A 126 -30.51 -11.72 29.73
N ARG A 127 -31.23 -12.80 30.00
CA ARG A 127 -31.74 -13.73 28.99
C ARG A 127 -33.01 -13.12 28.40
N GLN A 128 -32.99 -12.83 27.12
CA GLN A 128 -34.13 -12.26 26.40
C GLN A 128 -35.04 -13.40 25.93
N GLU A 129 -35.90 -13.86 26.82
CA GLU A 129 -37.04 -14.71 26.49
C GLU A 129 -38.20 -14.23 27.34
N ASP A 130 -39.11 -13.46 26.73
CA ASP A 130 -40.55 -13.66 26.86
C ASP A 130 -41.33 -12.70 25.95
N LEU A 131 -42.18 -13.31 25.13
CA LEU A 131 -43.18 -12.68 24.26
C LEU A 131 -44.24 -11.96 25.10
N GLN A 132 -44.59 -10.72 24.74
CA GLN A 132 -45.97 -10.24 24.88
C GLN A 132 -46.42 -9.53 23.59
N THR A 133 -47.33 -10.20 22.91
CA THR A 133 -48.18 -9.73 21.82
C THR A 133 -49.12 -8.63 22.29
N LEU A 134 -49.16 -7.48 21.61
CA LEU A 134 -50.30 -6.55 21.64
C LEU A 134 -50.56 -5.92 20.26
N PRO A 135 -51.82 -5.55 19.95
CA PRO A 135 -52.34 -5.48 18.59
C PRO A 135 -52.13 -4.12 17.89
N SER A 136 -52.20 -4.18 16.57
CA SER A 136 -52.05 -3.10 15.59
C SER A 136 -52.93 -1.86 15.82
N THR A 137 -52.33 -0.67 15.78
CA THR A 137 -52.99 0.58 15.32
C THR A 137 -51.98 1.45 14.55
N PRO A 138 -52.34 2.04 13.38
CA PRO A 138 -51.45 2.88 12.60
C PRO A 138 -51.64 4.35 12.96
N SER A 139 -50.66 4.98 13.63
CA SER A 139 -50.63 6.43 13.81
C SER A 139 -49.39 7.04 13.16
N SER A 140 -49.64 7.91 12.18
CA SER A 140 -48.70 8.73 11.43
C SER A 140 -47.71 9.48 12.34
N LEU A 141 -46.42 9.19 12.21
CA LEU A 141 -45.34 10.01 12.78
C LEU A 141 -44.37 10.44 11.65
N PRO A 142 -43.82 11.67 11.73
CA PRO A 142 -43.04 12.28 10.64
C PRO A 142 -41.71 11.55 10.37
N PRO A 143 -41.19 11.61 9.12
CA PRO A 143 -40.10 10.76 8.62
C PRO A 143 -38.70 11.05 9.19
N THR A 144 -38.57 11.85 10.25
CA THR A 144 -37.29 12.20 10.89
C THR A 144 -36.92 11.28 12.05
N LEU A 145 -37.80 10.37 12.48
CA LEU A 145 -37.56 9.41 13.56
C LEU A 145 -37.59 7.94 13.11
N ILE A 146 -37.50 7.68 11.81
CA ILE A 146 -37.43 6.31 11.29
C ILE A 146 -36.04 5.75 11.64
N PRO A 147 -35.91 4.76 12.55
CA PRO A 147 -34.67 4.03 12.68
C PRO A 147 -34.36 3.42 11.31
N SER A 148 -33.10 3.41 10.91
CA SER A 148 -32.57 2.95 9.62
C SER A 148 -32.86 1.49 9.24
N SER A 149 -33.87 0.86 9.85
CA SER A 149 -34.33 -0.51 9.63
C SER A 149 -35.41 -0.66 8.55
N SER A 150 -36.00 0.43 8.02
CA SER A 150 -37.11 0.32 7.05
C SER A 150 -36.72 0.45 5.58
N LEU A 151 -35.45 0.25 5.22
CA LEU A 151 -35.12 -0.06 3.82
C LEU A 151 -35.79 -1.41 3.50
N PRO A 152 -36.47 -1.57 2.36
CA PRO A 152 -37.16 -2.82 2.02
C PRO A 152 -36.15 -3.95 2.15
N LEU A 153 -36.32 -4.78 3.19
CA LEU A 153 -35.45 -5.91 3.46
C LEU A 153 -35.54 -6.79 2.22
N SER A 154 -34.54 -6.70 1.33
CA SER A 154 -34.44 -7.65 0.24
C SER A 154 -34.35 -9.02 0.90
N THR A 155 -35.36 -9.84 0.65
CA THR A 155 -35.55 -11.13 1.30
C THR A 155 -34.25 -11.93 1.28
N GLY A 156 -33.69 -12.24 2.46
CA GLY A 156 -32.53 -13.13 2.60
C GLY A 156 -31.25 -12.52 3.20
N VAL A 157 -31.16 -11.22 3.47
CA VAL A 157 -29.96 -10.62 4.10
C VAL A 157 -30.31 -9.92 5.41
N LYS A 158 -29.55 -10.22 6.49
CA LYS A 158 -29.76 -9.67 7.84
C LYS A 158 -29.47 -8.17 7.93
N PHE A 159 -28.46 -7.72 7.20
CA PHE A 159 -28.08 -6.32 7.06
C PHE A 159 -28.22 -6.00 5.58
N GLY A 160 -28.87 -4.89 5.21
CA GLY A 160 -29.24 -4.59 3.82
C GLY A 160 -28.12 -4.80 2.80
N THR A 161 -28.49 -5.00 1.54
CA THR A 161 -27.52 -5.22 0.46
C THR A 161 -26.73 -3.94 0.16
N PRO A 162 -25.42 -4.05 -0.15
CA PRO A 162 -24.64 -2.88 -0.54
C PRO A 162 -25.15 -2.31 -1.87
N THR A 163 -25.10 -0.99 -2.02
CA THR A 163 -25.48 -0.31 -3.26
C THR A 163 -24.50 -0.66 -4.38
N LEU A 164 -24.99 -1.26 -5.46
CA LEU A 164 -24.20 -1.56 -6.65
C LEU A 164 -24.32 -0.40 -7.67
N PRO A 165 -23.27 -0.07 -8.43
CA PRO A 165 -21.95 -0.72 -8.48
C PRO A 165 -21.04 -0.35 -7.30
N LEU A 166 -20.26 -1.33 -6.83
CA LEU A 166 -19.27 -1.08 -5.76
C LEU A 166 -18.18 -0.12 -6.24
N PRO A 167 -17.61 0.71 -5.35
CA PRO A 167 -16.48 1.57 -5.70
C PRO A 167 -15.26 0.73 -6.10
N PRO A 168 -14.37 1.24 -6.96
CA PRO A 168 -13.26 0.45 -7.51
C PRO A 168 -12.29 -0.07 -6.44
N GLN A 169 -12.14 0.68 -5.34
CA GLN A 169 -11.18 0.41 -4.27
C GLN A 169 -11.56 -0.80 -3.39
N THR A 170 -12.82 -1.25 -3.42
CA THR A 170 -13.23 -2.44 -2.65
C THR A 170 -12.74 -3.74 -3.30
N HIS A 171 -12.34 -3.70 -4.57
CA HIS A 171 -11.86 -4.86 -5.28
C HIS A 171 -10.45 -5.24 -4.81
N LEU A 172 -10.26 -6.45 -4.28
CA LEU A 172 -8.99 -6.91 -3.69
C LEU A 172 -7.74 -6.66 -4.57
N LYS A 173 -7.85 -6.87 -5.88
CA LYS A 173 -6.71 -6.70 -6.82
C LYS A 173 -6.44 -5.23 -7.20
N HIS A 174 -7.40 -4.35 -6.96
CA HIS A 174 -7.39 -2.93 -7.33
C HIS A 174 -7.69 -2.04 -6.11
N ARG A 175 -7.20 -2.47 -4.94
CA ARG A 175 -7.36 -1.76 -3.68
C ARG A 175 -6.69 -0.39 -3.71
N ASP A 176 -5.47 -0.34 -4.23
CA ASP A 176 -4.67 0.87 -4.31
C ASP A 176 -4.93 1.63 -5.61
N ASP A 177 -4.61 2.93 -5.63
CA ASP A 177 -4.65 3.72 -6.85
C ASP A 177 -3.77 3.11 -7.96
N PRO A 178 -4.21 3.15 -9.23
CA PRO A 178 -3.50 2.49 -10.32
C PRO A 178 -2.09 3.04 -10.54
N ILE A 179 -1.85 4.29 -10.17
CA ILE A 179 -0.53 4.94 -10.25
C ILE A 179 0.37 4.43 -9.14
N VAL A 180 -0.15 4.34 -7.92
CA VAL A 180 0.57 3.79 -6.76
C VAL A 180 0.94 2.33 -7.03
N GLN A 181 -0.02 1.53 -7.50
CA GLN A 181 0.21 0.14 -7.90
C GLN A 181 1.27 0.01 -9.01
N GLN A 182 1.25 0.94 -9.98
CA GLN A 182 2.22 0.93 -11.07
C GLN A 182 3.63 1.28 -10.58
N VAL A 183 3.77 2.27 -9.69
CA VAL A 183 5.07 2.68 -9.14
C VAL A 183 5.64 1.60 -8.22
N THR A 184 4.82 1.00 -7.34
CA THR A 184 5.26 -0.11 -6.48
C THR A 184 5.77 -1.29 -7.29
N THR A 185 5.08 -1.64 -8.37
CA THR A 185 5.52 -2.72 -9.28
C THR A 185 6.85 -2.41 -9.94
N LEU A 186 7.12 -1.14 -10.28
CA LEU A 186 8.38 -0.70 -10.89
C LEU A 186 9.53 -0.55 -9.88
N LEU A 187 9.21 -0.28 -8.60
CA LEU A 187 10.16 -0.28 -7.49
C LEU A 187 10.56 -1.71 -7.08
N MET A 188 9.68 -2.69 -7.29
CA MET A 188 9.89 -4.08 -6.91
C MET A 188 11.07 -4.70 -7.66
N ARG A 189 12.02 -5.26 -6.90
CA ARG A 189 13.16 -6.03 -7.40
C ARG A 189 13.10 -7.46 -6.87
N HIS A 190 13.50 -8.43 -7.68
CA HIS A 190 13.56 -9.86 -7.31
C HIS A 190 12.24 -10.42 -6.75
N GLY A 191 11.08 -9.87 -7.16
CA GLY A 191 9.77 -10.29 -6.65
C GLY A 191 9.45 -9.87 -5.20
N LYS A 192 10.29 -9.01 -4.57
CA LYS A 192 10.09 -8.55 -3.19
C LYS A 192 9.07 -7.41 -3.12
N LEU A 193 7.79 -7.76 -3.17
CA LEU A 193 6.67 -6.80 -3.20
C LEU A 193 6.55 -6.01 -1.89
N SER A 194 6.69 -6.67 -0.73
CA SER A 194 6.56 -6.03 0.59
C SER A 194 7.55 -4.88 0.79
N VAL A 195 8.79 -5.06 0.33
CA VAL A 195 9.83 -4.01 0.37
C VAL A 195 9.46 -2.83 -0.53
N ALA A 196 8.89 -3.10 -1.72
CA ALA A 196 8.45 -2.05 -2.62
C ALA A 196 7.25 -1.26 -2.06
N GLN A 197 6.31 -1.95 -1.40
CA GLN A 197 5.20 -1.30 -0.69
C GLN A 197 5.69 -0.44 0.46
N HIS A 198 6.65 -0.92 1.26
CA HIS A 198 7.27 -0.14 2.31
C HIS A 198 8.00 1.11 1.78
N ASN A 199 8.78 0.96 0.70
CA ASN A 199 9.44 2.10 0.07
C ASN A 199 8.43 3.12 -0.46
N MET A 200 7.29 2.66 -1.00
CA MET A 200 6.23 3.54 -1.47
C MET A 200 5.52 4.27 -0.32
N SER A 201 5.22 3.59 0.79
CA SER A 201 4.64 4.25 1.96
C SER A 201 5.59 5.29 2.55
N PHE A 202 6.90 5.02 2.53
CA PHE A 202 7.93 5.98 2.91
C PHE A 202 7.95 7.19 1.97
N ILE A 203 7.90 6.99 0.64
CA ILE A 203 7.83 8.08 -0.36
C ILE A 203 6.62 8.98 -0.09
N LEU A 204 5.43 8.40 0.06
CA LEU A 204 4.21 9.16 0.31
C LEU A 204 4.26 9.91 1.65
N SER A 205 4.83 9.29 2.69
CA SER A 205 5.03 9.93 3.98
C SER A 205 5.99 11.12 3.89
N HIS A 206 7.07 10.99 3.10
CA HIS A 206 8.03 12.06 2.85
C HIS A 206 7.37 13.23 2.11
N LEU A 207 6.56 12.96 1.08
CA LEU A 207 5.81 14.00 0.36
C LEU A 207 4.82 14.73 1.26
N ARG A 208 4.25 14.02 2.24
CA ARG A 208 3.32 14.61 3.22
C ARG A 208 4.00 15.58 4.19
N THR A 209 5.23 15.30 4.58
CA THR A 209 6.01 16.14 5.51
C THR A 209 6.84 17.22 4.81
N ALA A 210 7.01 17.11 3.49
CA ALA A 210 7.77 18.07 2.71
C ALA A 210 7.03 19.43 2.64
N PRO A 211 7.77 20.55 2.57
CA PRO A 211 7.15 21.85 2.36
C PRO A 211 6.45 21.92 0.99
N PRO A 212 5.46 22.82 0.82
CA PRO A 212 4.81 23.02 -0.46
C PRO A 212 5.83 23.37 -1.56
N PRO A 213 5.75 22.73 -2.75
CA PRO A 213 6.70 22.95 -3.83
C PRO A 213 6.52 24.33 -4.47
N LYS A 214 7.64 24.95 -4.88
CA LYS A 214 7.63 26.20 -5.66
C LYS A 214 7.54 25.88 -7.14
N LEU A 215 6.43 26.24 -7.78
CA LEU A 215 6.19 25.95 -9.19
C LEU A 215 7.00 26.87 -10.10
N ASN A 216 7.63 26.31 -11.13
CA ASN A 216 8.35 27.08 -12.14
C ASN A 216 7.43 27.38 -13.34
N PRO A 217 7.19 28.67 -13.70
CA PRO A 217 6.29 29.01 -14.80
C PRO A 217 6.82 28.54 -16.17
N ALA A 218 8.14 28.42 -16.32
CA ALA A 218 8.77 27.91 -17.54
C ALA A 218 8.47 26.43 -17.84
N ARG A 219 8.10 25.65 -16.82
CA ARG A 219 7.79 24.21 -16.95
C ARG A 219 6.40 23.95 -16.35
N PRO A 220 5.33 24.31 -17.06
CA PRO A 220 3.97 24.13 -16.57
C PRO A 220 3.65 22.64 -16.43
N LEU A 221 2.87 22.34 -15.39
CA LEU A 221 2.38 21.00 -15.09
C LEU A 221 1.13 20.69 -15.92
N VAL A 222 0.53 19.52 -15.69
CA VAL A 222 -0.75 19.16 -16.33
C VAL A 222 -1.84 20.16 -15.97
N ALA A 223 -2.63 20.58 -16.97
CA ALA A 223 -3.73 21.52 -16.76
C ALA A 223 -4.76 21.00 -15.75
N GLY A 224 -5.33 21.92 -14.96
CA GLY A 224 -6.34 21.60 -13.95
C GLY A 224 -5.78 20.99 -12.65
N HIS A 225 -4.48 21.12 -12.40
CA HIS A 225 -3.89 20.67 -11.13
C HIS A 225 -4.32 21.56 -9.95
N PRO A 226 -4.42 21.02 -8.72
CA PRO A 226 -4.74 21.81 -7.53
C PRO A 226 -3.60 22.79 -7.18
N PRO A 227 -3.86 23.81 -6.35
CA PRO A 227 -2.82 24.73 -5.89
C PRO A 227 -1.71 24.00 -5.11
N PRO A 228 -0.48 24.52 -5.11
CA PRO A 228 0.69 23.83 -4.54
C PRO A 228 0.57 23.54 -3.03
N HIS A 229 -0.20 24.36 -2.29
CA HIS A 229 -0.43 24.18 -0.85
C HIS A 229 -1.21 22.91 -0.50
N GLN A 230 -2.05 22.42 -1.41
CA GLN A 230 -2.85 21.20 -1.19
C GLN A 230 -2.03 19.92 -1.42
N LEU A 231 -0.93 20.00 -2.18
CA LEU A 231 -0.16 18.81 -2.60
C LEU A 231 0.41 17.99 -1.42
N PRO A 232 0.97 18.59 -0.34
CA PRO A 232 1.44 17.80 0.79
C PRO A 232 0.31 17.07 1.55
N LEU A 233 -0.91 17.62 1.57
CA LEU A 233 -2.07 16.99 2.22
C LEU A 233 -2.50 15.73 1.45
N ASP A 234 -2.45 15.81 0.12
CA ASP A 234 -2.80 14.72 -0.80
C ASP A 234 -1.55 14.15 -1.52
N PRO A 235 -0.71 13.34 -0.84
CA PRO A 235 0.56 12.88 -1.41
C PRO A 235 0.38 11.95 -2.62
N VAL A 236 -0.76 11.26 -2.73
CA VAL A 236 -1.11 10.50 -3.94
C VAL A 236 -1.24 11.45 -5.11
N MET A 237 -2.03 12.51 -4.98
CA MET A 237 -2.23 13.54 -6.02
C MET A 237 -0.92 14.22 -6.40
N TYR A 238 -0.07 14.52 -5.40
CA TYR A 238 1.28 15.05 -5.63
C TYR A 238 2.08 14.13 -6.57
N LEU A 239 2.11 12.84 -6.25
CA LEU A 239 2.81 11.85 -7.07
C LEU A 239 2.17 11.68 -8.46
N THR A 240 0.84 11.68 -8.56
CA THR A 240 0.14 11.57 -9.86
C THR A 240 0.48 12.75 -10.76
N LEU A 241 0.46 13.96 -10.22
CA LEU A 241 0.74 15.20 -10.92
C LEU A 241 2.15 15.20 -11.49
N ALA A 242 3.14 14.84 -10.66
CA ALA A 242 4.54 14.76 -11.08
C ALA A 242 4.74 13.80 -12.27
N ILE A 243 4.16 12.60 -12.17
CA ILE A 243 4.30 11.56 -13.20
C ILE A 243 3.58 11.95 -14.50
N ASP A 244 2.35 12.48 -14.40
CA ASP A 244 1.56 12.82 -15.58
C ASP A 244 2.15 14.04 -16.32
N SER A 245 2.80 14.97 -15.62
CA SER A 245 3.49 16.12 -16.22
C SER A 245 4.71 15.68 -17.05
N ILE A 246 5.50 14.74 -16.54
CA ILE A 246 6.66 14.20 -17.26
C ILE A 246 6.23 13.29 -18.41
N GLY A 247 5.13 12.55 -18.25
CA GLY A 247 4.68 11.51 -19.18
C GLY A 247 4.78 11.91 -20.65
N PRO A 248 5.71 11.33 -21.45
CA PRO A 248 5.86 11.71 -22.84
C PRO A 248 4.63 11.28 -23.63
N LEU A 249 4.14 12.14 -24.54
CA LEU A 249 2.95 11.85 -25.35
C LEU A 249 3.20 10.79 -26.44
N VAL A 250 4.45 10.73 -26.89
CA VAL A 250 4.91 9.90 -28.01
C VAL A 250 6.13 9.10 -27.60
N ARG A 251 6.35 7.97 -28.27
CA ARG A 251 7.63 7.26 -28.30
C ARG A 251 8.12 7.16 -29.74
N ILE A 252 9.41 6.94 -29.91
CA ILE A 252 10.00 6.71 -31.23
C ILE A 252 10.13 5.19 -31.45
N ARG A 253 9.61 4.69 -32.55
CA ARG A 253 9.83 3.32 -33.04
C ARG A 253 10.85 3.39 -34.17
N SER A 254 11.95 2.65 -34.07
CA SER A 254 12.90 2.49 -35.16
C SER A 254 12.42 1.39 -36.12
N GLN A 255 12.37 1.69 -37.41
CA GLN A 255 12.11 0.71 -38.48
C GLN A 255 13.36 0.57 -39.35
N LYS A 256 14.05 -0.56 -39.21
CA LYS A 256 15.27 -0.86 -39.97
C LYS A 256 14.96 -0.97 -41.47
N GLY A 257 15.83 -0.41 -42.32
CA GLY A 257 15.71 -0.48 -43.79
C GLY A 257 14.63 0.41 -44.41
N ALA A 258 13.86 1.15 -43.61
CA ALA A 258 12.78 1.99 -44.09
C ALA A 258 13.24 3.35 -44.65
N ALA A 259 14.43 3.83 -44.26
CA ALA A 259 14.97 5.11 -44.71
C ALA A 259 15.83 4.98 -45.99
N GLY A 260 15.99 3.77 -46.55
CA GLY A 260 16.96 3.46 -47.60
C GLY A 260 18.37 3.20 -47.04
N GLY A 261 19.27 2.65 -47.85
CA GLY A 261 20.69 2.47 -47.50
C GLY A 261 20.96 1.70 -46.20
N GLY A 262 20.05 0.82 -45.76
CA GLY A 262 20.15 0.07 -44.50
C GLY A 262 19.84 0.88 -43.22
N GLN A 263 19.59 2.20 -43.34
CA GLN A 263 19.33 3.07 -42.19
C GLN A 263 17.93 2.84 -41.60
N ALA A 264 17.81 3.06 -40.29
CA ALA A 264 16.54 2.92 -39.59
C ALA A 264 15.73 4.23 -39.62
N LEU A 265 14.49 4.15 -40.10
CA LEU A 265 13.55 5.27 -40.05
C LEU A 265 12.98 5.41 -38.64
N GLN A 266 13.04 6.63 -38.10
CA GLN A 266 12.44 6.94 -36.80
C GLN A 266 10.98 7.36 -36.99
N ILE A 267 10.06 6.60 -36.40
CA ILE A 267 8.63 6.83 -36.53
C ILE A 267 8.05 7.16 -35.15
N PRO A 268 7.51 8.38 -34.94
CA PRO A 268 6.84 8.72 -33.70
C PRO A 268 5.48 8.01 -33.61
N VAL A 269 5.19 7.44 -32.44
CA VAL A 269 3.97 6.66 -32.15
C VAL A 269 3.34 7.18 -30.85
N PRO A 270 2.03 7.48 -30.83
CA PRO A 270 1.35 7.93 -29.62
C PRO A 270 1.34 6.85 -28.53
N LEU A 271 1.45 7.27 -27.27
CA LEU A 271 1.45 6.40 -26.11
C LEU A 271 0.12 6.42 -25.37
N ARG A 272 -0.32 5.24 -24.89
CA ARG A 272 -1.45 5.13 -23.96
C ARG A 272 -1.08 5.62 -22.56
N GLN A 273 -2.03 6.07 -21.74
CA GLN A 273 -1.79 6.62 -20.40
C GLN A 273 -0.86 5.75 -19.52
N ARG A 274 -1.15 4.45 -19.42
CA ARG A 274 -0.32 3.50 -18.65
C ARG A 274 1.11 3.43 -19.16
N GLN A 275 1.33 3.56 -20.47
CA GLN A 275 2.66 3.56 -21.08
C GLN A 275 3.41 4.87 -20.80
N ARG A 276 2.71 6.03 -20.87
CA ARG A 276 3.25 7.35 -20.51
C ARG A 276 3.77 7.36 -19.08
N ARG A 277 2.92 6.94 -18.14
CA ARG A 277 3.25 6.84 -16.70
C ARG A 277 4.41 5.89 -16.45
N ARG A 278 4.44 4.73 -17.11
CA ARG A 278 5.57 3.78 -17.00
C ARG A 278 6.89 4.45 -17.40
N GLN A 279 6.90 5.13 -18.54
CA GLN A 279 8.12 5.76 -19.05
C GLN A 279 8.62 6.88 -18.12
N ALA A 280 7.70 7.71 -17.61
CA ALA A 280 8.00 8.75 -16.64
C ALA A 280 8.59 8.18 -15.35
N VAL A 281 7.95 7.17 -14.74
CA VAL A 281 8.45 6.53 -13.51
C VAL A 281 9.84 5.93 -13.74
N MET A 282 10.08 5.25 -14.86
CA MET A 282 11.40 4.70 -15.16
C MET A 282 12.48 5.79 -15.26
N TRP A 283 12.15 6.98 -15.78
CA TRP A 283 13.08 8.10 -15.82
C TRP A 283 13.34 8.70 -14.44
N ILE A 284 12.30 8.83 -13.61
CA ILE A 284 12.42 9.30 -12.22
C ILE A 284 13.31 8.34 -11.42
N LEU A 285 13.08 7.03 -11.51
CA LEU A 285 13.90 6.03 -10.82
C LEU A 285 15.36 6.07 -11.28
N ALA A 286 15.59 6.18 -12.59
CA ALA A 286 16.95 6.31 -13.12
C ALA A 286 17.65 7.61 -12.69
N ALA A 287 16.91 8.72 -12.51
CA ALA A 287 17.46 9.96 -11.98
C ALA A 287 17.79 9.82 -10.48
N ALA A 288 16.89 9.22 -9.70
CA ALA A 288 17.08 8.95 -8.28
C ALA A 288 18.28 8.03 -8.00
N GLU A 289 18.52 7.03 -8.85
CA GLU A 289 19.69 6.15 -8.76
C GLU A 289 21.01 6.89 -8.95
N LYS A 290 21.05 7.85 -9.88
CA LYS A 290 22.25 8.65 -10.19
C LYS A 290 22.57 9.70 -9.13
N ARG A 291 21.58 10.11 -8.33
CA ARG A 291 21.78 11.10 -7.28
C ARG A 291 22.71 10.53 -6.20
N ALA A 292 23.84 11.20 -5.96
CA ALA A 292 24.73 10.87 -4.86
C ALA A 292 23.97 10.98 -3.53
N GLY A 293 24.16 10.03 -2.62
CA GLY A 293 23.51 10.01 -1.31
C GLY A 293 24.52 10.04 -0.18
N LYS A 294 24.15 10.66 0.94
CA LYS A 294 24.88 10.57 2.20
C LYS A 294 24.45 9.28 2.94
N GLY A 295 25.26 8.23 2.87
CA GLY A 295 25.15 7.04 3.75
C GLY A 295 24.28 5.85 3.27
N GLY A 296 24.48 4.69 3.90
CA GLY A 296 24.00 3.35 3.50
C GLY A 296 22.71 2.82 4.15
N THR A 297 21.81 3.70 4.62
CA THR A 297 20.57 3.27 5.30
C THR A 297 19.53 2.69 4.33
N LYS A 298 18.73 1.72 4.80
CA LYS A 298 17.72 0.98 4.00
C LYS A 298 16.70 1.86 3.27
N ASN A 299 16.33 3.02 3.84
CA ASN A 299 15.30 3.91 3.28
C ASN A 299 15.85 5.02 2.35
N MET A 300 17.16 5.05 2.13
CA MET A 300 17.82 6.12 1.37
C MET A 300 17.36 6.17 -0.08
N PHE A 301 17.10 5.01 -0.70
CA PHE A 301 16.61 4.97 -2.07
C PHE A 301 15.21 5.59 -2.20
N ALA A 302 14.32 5.27 -1.25
CA ALA A 302 12.97 5.82 -1.24
C ALA A 302 12.97 7.34 -1.02
N GLN A 303 13.86 7.85 -0.16
CA GLN A 303 14.05 9.29 0.03
C GLN A 303 14.50 9.98 -1.25
N LYS A 304 15.52 9.45 -1.95
CA LYS A 304 15.98 10.01 -3.23
C LYS A 304 14.87 10.07 -4.27
N VAL A 305 14.02 9.04 -4.32
CA VAL A 305 12.86 9.03 -5.24
C VAL A 305 11.85 10.11 -4.86
N ALA A 306 11.56 10.30 -3.57
CA ALA A 306 10.68 11.37 -3.11
C ALA A 306 11.25 12.77 -3.43
N ASP A 307 12.54 12.98 -3.20
CA ASP A 307 13.22 14.24 -3.52
C ASP A 307 13.24 14.53 -5.04
N GLU A 308 13.33 13.48 -5.87
CA GLU A 308 13.18 13.64 -7.32
C GLU A 308 11.75 14.02 -7.69
N VAL A 309 10.73 13.43 -7.05
CA VAL A 309 9.31 13.82 -7.29
C VAL A 309 9.07 15.29 -6.94
N VAL A 310 9.62 15.78 -5.83
CA VAL A 310 9.57 17.21 -5.47
C VAL A 310 10.27 18.05 -6.56
N ALA A 311 11.51 17.69 -6.93
CA ALA A 311 12.27 18.40 -7.95
C ALA A 311 11.60 18.41 -9.33
N VAL A 312 10.78 17.40 -9.66
CA VAL A 312 9.98 17.35 -10.88
C VAL A 312 8.89 18.42 -10.87
N VAL A 313 8.12 18.50 -9.78
CA VAL A 313 7.00 19.43 -9.64
C VAL A 313 7.50 20.87 -9.60
N GLU A 314 8.65 21.09 -8.97
CA GLU A 314 9.34 22.36 -9.01
C GLU A 314 10.00 22.64 -10.36
N GLY A 315 10.04 21.69 -11.30
CA GLY A 315 10.65 21.89 -12.61
C GLY A 315 12.18 21.94 -12.61
N ARG A 316 12.87 21.46 -11.58
CA ARG A 316 14.35 21.43 -11.46
C ARG A 316 14.97 20.11 -11.93
N SER A 317 14.18 19.04 -12.05
CA SER A 317 14.69 17.72 -12.45
C SER A 317 15.27 17.69 -13.88
N SER A 318 16.30 16.86 -14.10
CA SER A 318 16.86 16.55 -15.43
C SER A 318 15.89 15.74 -16.32
N VAL A 319 14.86 15.14 -15.72
CA VAL A 319 13.86 14.34 -16.44
C VAL A 319 13.07 15.17 -17.46
N TRP A 320 12.85 16.46 -17.18
CA TRP A 320 12.24 17.40 -18.13
C TRP A 320 13.04 17.56 -19.41
N GLU A 321 14.37 17.58 -19.34
CA GLU A 321 15.23 17.67 -20.52
C GLU A 321 15.10 16.42 -21.38
N ARG A 322 15.06 15.24 -20.74
CA ARG A 322 14.86 13.96 -21.43
C ARG A 322 13.51 13.89 -22.15
N ARG A 323 12.44 14.38 -21.51
CA ARG A 323 11.11 14.52 -22.14
C ARG A 323 11.16 15.43 -23.36
N ASN A 324 11.77 16.61 -23.21
CA ASN A 324 11.86 17.62 -24.27
C ASN A 324 12.72 17.14 -25.45
N GLN A 325 13.83 16.46 -25.19
CA GLN A 325 14.67 15.85 -26.23
C GLN A 325 13.87 14.82 -27.04
N LEU A 326 13.11 13.95 -26.38
CA LEU A 326 12.25 12.98 -27.07
C LEU A 326 11.22 13.67 -27.95
N HIS A 327 10.54 14.71 -27.43
CA HIS A 327 9.54 15.46 -28.21
C HIS A 327 10.16 16.21 -29.39
N ARG A 328 11.35 16.81 -29.24
CA ARG A 328 12.09 17.44 -30.34
C ARG A 328 12.36 16.45 -31.48
N ILE A 329 12.87 15.26 -31.14
CA ILE A 329 13.13 14.21 -32.13
C ILE A 329 11.82 13.69 -32.76
N ALA A 330 10.73 13.64 -32.00
CA ALA A 330 9.44 13.23 -32.54
C ALA A 330 8.88 14.28 -33.52
N VAL A 331 9.01 15.58 -33.21
CA VAL A 331 8.55 16.67 -34.07
C VAL A 331 9.36 16.75 -35.36
N SER A 332 10.69 16.56 -35.30
CA SER A 332 11.53 16.55 -36.50
C SER A 332 11.15 15.42 -37.46
N ASN A 333 10.70 14.29 -36.93
CA ASN A 333 10.33 13.09 -37.69
C ASN A 333 8.81 12.94 -37.93
N ARG A 334 8.03 14.03 -37.83
CA ARG A 334 6.57 13.98 -37.97
C ARG A 334 6.09 13.47 -39.34
N SER A 335 6.87 13.68 -40.40
CA SER A 335 6.57 13.19 -41.75
C SER A 335 6.54 11.66 -41.85
N ASN A 336 7.26 10.96 -40.97
CA ASN A 336 7.42 9.51 -41.04
C ASN A 336 6.22 8.72 -40.48
N VAL A 337 5.21 9.39 -39.90
CA VAL A 337 4.04 8.74 -39.27
C VAL A 337 3.22 7.92 -40.26
N GLY A 338 3.14 8.35 -41.53
CA GLY A 338 2.40 7.67 -42.58
C GLY A 338 3.06 6.39 -43.10
N TYR A 339 4.27 6.04 -42.64
CA TYR A 339 4.98 4.87 -43.12
C TYR A 339 4.24 3.57 -42.78
N LYS A 340 3.80 2.86 -43.82
CA LYS A 340 3.19 1.53 -43.73
C LYS A 340 4.18 0.50 -44.27
N LYS A 341 4.57 -0.46 -43.42
CA LYS A 341 5.37 -1.60 -43.88
C LYS A 341 4.49 -2.51 -44.72
N GLN A 342 4.85 -2.70 -46.00
CA GLN A 342 4.19 -3.69 -46.85
C GLN A 342 4.55 -5.10 -46.34
N PRO A 343 3.57 -5.97 -46.06
CA PRO A 343 3.84 -7.36 -45.72
C PRO A 343 4.42 -8.07 -46.96
N GLY A 344 5.66 -8.53 -46.90
CA GLY A 344 6.26 -9.37 -47.96
C GLY A 344 7.61 -8.92 -48.51
N ARG A 345 8.01 -7.64 -48.35
CA ARG A 345 9.39 -7.22 -48.61
C ARG A 345 10.23 -7.46 -47.36
N ARG A 346 11.05 -8.52 -47.39
CA ARG A 346 12.11 -8.77 -46.41
C ARG A 346 13.33 -7.92 -46.71
#